data_AF-X1JA62-F1
#
_entry.id   AF-X1JA62-F1
#
_cell.length_a   1.000
_cell.length_b   1.000
_cell.length_c   1.000
_cell.angle_alpha   90.00
_cell.angle_beta   90.00
_cell.angle_gamma   90.00
#
_symmetry.space_group_name_H-M   'P 1'
#
loop_
_entity.id
_entity.type
_entity.pdbx_description
1 polymer ?
#
loop_
_entity_poly.entity_id
_entity_poly.type
_entity_poly.pdbx_seq_one_letter_code
_entity_poly.pdbx_strand_id
1 'polypeptide(L)' 'MMLLSGALVSVSNTSNTALTDVLGYFRIDEIPVGEQTVTISKDGYVTLILEDIPI' A
#
# COMPACT_ATOMS: atom_id res chain seq x y z
N MET A 1 -1.32 -18.63 -1.96
CA MET A 1 -1.50 -17.17 -1.90
C MET A 1 -2.75 -16.91 -1.08
N MET A 2 -2.65 -16.24 0.08
CA MET A 2 -3.83 -15.84 0.86
C MET A 2 -4.19 -14.41 0.47
N LEU A 3 -5.44 -14.16 0.08
CA LEU A 3 -5.93 -12.82 -0.19
C LEU A 3 -6.19 -12.12 1.15
N LEU A 4 -5.84 -10.84 1.26
CA LEU A 4 -5.92 -10.09 2.51
C LEU A 4 -6.70 -8.80 2.32
N SER A 5 -7.87 -8.72 2.94
CA SER A 5 -8.69 -7.50 2.95
C SER A 5 -8.42 -6.63 4.16
N GLY A 6 -8.64 -5.32 4.04
CA GLY A 6 -8.58 -4.36 5.15
C GLY A 6 -7.17 -4.07 5.65
N ALA A 7 -6.13 -4.45 4.91
CA ALA A 7 -4.79 -3.91 5.12
C ALA A 7 -4.73 -2.48 4.59
N LEU A 8 -4.15 -1.58 5.39
CA LEU A 8 -3.88 -0.20 5.02
C LEU A 8 -2.64 -0.14 4.15
N VAL A 9 -2.78 0.50 2.99
CA VAL A 9 -1.69 0.79 2.06
C VAL A 9 -1.47 2.30 2.07
N SER A 10 -0.23 2.75 2.26
CA SER A 10 0.13 4.17 2.25
C SER A 10 1.37 4.42 1.40
N VAL A 11 1.41 5.57 0.73
CA VAL A 11 2.56 6.02 -0.06
C VAL A 11 3.30 7.13 0.70
N SER A 12 4.60 6.94 0.93
CA SER A 12 5.44 7.89 1.66
C SER A 12 5.42 9.29 1.04
N ASN A 13 5.62 10.32 1.87
CA ASN A 13 5.61 11.74 1.46
C ASN A 13 4.29 12.22 0.82
N THR A 14 3.22 11.44 0.91
CA THR A 14 1.87 11.81 0.50
C THR A 14 0.87 11.54 1.61
N SER A 15 -0.36 12.04 1.46
CA SER A 15 -1.50 11.62 2.29
C SER A 15 -2.30 10.47 1.64
N ASN A 16 -1.83 9.93 0.52
CA ASN A 16 -2.57 8.97 -0.27
C ASN A 16 -2.54 7.59 0.41
N THR A 17 -3.73 7.04 0.65
CA THR A 17 -3.92 5.74 1.28
C THR A 17 -5.08 4.98 0.64
N ALA A 18 -5.06 3.65 0.76
CA ALA A 18 -6.17 2.79 0.39
C ALA A 18 -6.26 1.57 1.33
N LEU A 19 -7.43 0.96 1.40
CA LEU A 19 -7.62 -0.34 2.03
C LEU A 19 -7.73 -1.41 0.94
N THR A 20 -7.15 -2.58 1.21
CA THR A 20 -7.30 -3.76 0.36
C THR A 20 -8.72 -4.32 0.41
N ASP A 21 -9.27 -4.71 -0.73
CA ASP A 21 -10.59 -5.32 -0.83
C ASP A 21 -10.60 -6.82 -0.46
N VAL A 22 -11.74 -7.49 -0.58
CA VAL A 22 -11.90 -8.93 -0.27
C VAL A 22 -11.03 -9.85 -1.14
N LEU A 23 -10.57 -9.35 -2.28
CA LEU A 23 -9.67 -10.05 -3.20
C LEU A 23 -8.21 -9.61 -3.03
N GLY A 24 -7.91 -8.75 -2.05
CA GLY A 24 -6.57 -8.23 -1.77
C GLY A 24 -6.11 -7.12 -2.72
N TYR A 25 -7.00 -6.60 -3.58
CA TYR A 25 -6.66 -5.50 -4.48
C TYR A 25 -6.76 -4.16 -3.76
N PHE A 26 -5.89 -3.22 -4.15
CA PHE A 26 -5.98 -1.82 -3.76
C PHE A 26 -5.68 -0.95 -4.99
N ARG A 27 -6.14 0.29 -4.96
CA ARG A 27 -5.84 1.30 -5.96
C ARG A 27 -5.61 2.63 -5.25
N ILE A 28 -4.51 3.29 -5.59
CA ILE A 28 -4.20 4.64 -5.13
C ILE A 28 -3.88 5.46 -6.39
N ASP A 29 -4.66 6.51 -6.61
CA ASP A 29 -4.47 7.44 -7.73
C ASP A 29 -3.71 8.70 -7.27
N GLU A 30 -3.31 9.53 -8.24
CA GLU A 30 -2.67 10.83 -8.01
C GLU A 30 -1.34 10.76 -7.23
N ILE A 31 -0.57 9.68 -7.44
CA ILE A 31 0.76 9.55 -6.87
C ILE A 31 1.79 10.37 -7.68
N PRO A 32 2.63 11.19 -7.03
CA PRO A 32 3.70 11.90 -7.71
C PRO A 32 4.66 10.96 -8.43
N VAL A 33 5.13 11.38 -9.60
CA VAL A 33 6.16 10.65 -10.37
C VAL A 33 7.47 10.56 -9.60
N GLY A 34 8.19 9.44 -9.79
CA GLY A 34 9.47 9.18 -9.14
C GLY A 34 9.46 7.93 -8.26
N GLU A 35 10.52 7.76 -7.47
CA GLU A 35 10.65 6.64 -6.54
C GLU A 35 9.76 6.83 -5.32
N GLN A 36 8.91 5.85 -5.07
CA GLN A 36 7.98 5.86 -3.94
C GLN A 36 8.25 4.67 -3.02
N THR A 37 8.06 4.92 -1.73
CA THR A 37 7.98 3.86 -0.72
C THR A 37 6.51 3.57 -0.41
N VAL A 38 6.12 2.30 -0.55
CA VAL A 38 4.77 1.83 -0.22
C VAL A 38 4.82 1.01 1.07
N THR A 39 4.02 1.39 2.06
CA THR A 39 3.88 0.64 3.32
C THR A 39 2.53 -0.03 3.36
N ILE A 40 2.50 -1.32 3.72
CA ILE A 40 1.28 -2.11 3.89
C ILE A 40 1.24 -2.62 5.33
N SER A 41 0.21 -2.25 6.08
CA SER A 41 0.06 -2.61 7.49
C SER A 41 -1.33 -3.13 7.81
N LYS A 42 -1.40 -4.05 8.77
CA LYS A 42 -2.65 -4.57 9.33
C LYS A 42 -2.37 -5.16 10.71
N ASP A 43 -3.26 -4.90 11.67
CA ASP A 43 -3.13 -5.46 13.01
C ASP A 43 -3.04 -6.99 12.98
N GLY A 44 -2.04 -7.53 13.67
CA GLY A 44 -1.74 -8.96 13.68
C GLY A 44 -0.90 -9.46 12.50
N TYR A 45 -0.50 -8.58 11.58
CA TYR A 45 0.38 -8.90 10.45
C TYR A 45 1.72 -8.17 10.58
N VAL A 46 2.76 -8.74 10.00
CA VAL A 46 4.04 -8.05 9.81
C VAL A 46 3.84 -6.96 8.77
N THR A 47 4.31 -5.75 9.08
CA THR A 47 4.32 -4.62 8.14
C THR A 47 5.26 -4.93 6.98
N LEU A 48 4.77 -4.74 5.75
CA LEU A 48 5.57 -4.82 4.53
C LEU A 48 5.92 -3.42 4.07
N ILE A 49 7.20 -3.21 3.77
CA ILE A 49 7.72 -1.97 3.19
C ILE A 49 8.31 -2.34 1.83
N LEU A 50 7.85 -1.65 0.80
CA LEU A 50 8.37 -1.76 -0.55
C LEU A 50 9.04 -0.43 -0.90
N GLU A 51 10.36 -0.45 -1.04
CA GLU A 51 11.17 0.71 -1.35
C GLU A 51 11.41 0.82 -2.85
N ASP A 52 11.76 2.02 -3.31
CA ASP A 52 12.21 2.32 -4.67
C ASP A 52 11.25 1.84 -5.77
N ILE A 53 9.93 1.95 -5.54
CA ILE A 53 8.93 1.64 -6.58
C ILE A 53 8.89 2.81 -7.57
N PRO A 54 9.23 2.59 -8.86
CA PRO A 54 9.12 3.64 -9.87
C PRO A 54 7.64 3.83 -10.26
N ILE A 55 7.17 5.08 -10.21
CA ILE A 55 5.83 5.51 -10.63
C ILE A 55 5.93 6.58 -11.73
#